data_AF-A0AA50ZSN5-F1
#
_entry.id   AF-A0AA50ZSN5-F1
#
_cell.length_a   1.000
_cell.length_b   1.000
_cell.length_c   1.000
_cell.angle_alpha   90.00
_cell.angle_beta   90.00
_cell.angle_gamma   90.00
#
_symmetry.space_group_name_H-M   'P 1'
#
loop_
_entity.id
_entity.type
_entity.pdbx_description
1 polymer ?
#
loop_
_entity_poly.entity_id
_entity_poly.type
_entity_poly.pdbx_seq_one_letter_code
_entity_poly.pdbx_strand_id
1 'polypeptide(L)' 'GGGRLRHEHFEMIRLQVARRLDQKRMFAIWRVDPPWQPVTKKGQGQRMGGGKGAIDHYCTPI' A
#
# COMPACT_ATOMS: atom_id res chain seq x y z
N GLY A 1 -7.67 13.74 6.16
CA GLY A 1 -7.82 13.62 4.69
C GLY A 1 -7.69 12.17 4.32
N GLY A 2 -8.43 11.70 3.29
CA GLY A 2 -8.41 10.30 2.87
C GLY A 2 -7.32 9.98 1.84
N GLY A 3 -7.02 8.70 1.66
CA GLY A 3 -5.98 8.23 0.73
C GLY A 3 -5.92 6.71 0.55
N ARG A 4 -4.88 6.24 -0.15
CA ARG A 4 -4.61 4.81 -0.36
C ARG A 4 -3.17 4.47 0.01
N LEU A 5 -3.00 3.43 0.81
CA LEU A 5 -1.69 2.91 1.20
C LEU A 5 -1.31 1.69 0.35
N ARG A 6 -0.24 1.80 -0.42
CA ARG A 6 0.39 0.66 -1.12
C ARG A 6 1.47 0.03 -0.24
N HIS A 7 1.90 -1.18 -0.61
CA HIS A 7 3.00 -1.89 0.05
C HIS A 7 4.25 -1.01 0.28
N GLU A 8 4.63 -0.21 -0.71
CA GLU A 8 5.76 0.73 -0.63
C GLU A 8 5.64 1.71 0.55
N HIS A 9 4.43 2.18 0.85
CA HIS A 9 4.20 3.09 1.96
C HIS A 9 4.38 2.38 3.31
N PHE A 10 3.92 1.13 3.42
CA PHE A 10 4.14 0.30 4.61
C PHE A 10 5.63 0.06 4.86
N GLU A 11 6.40 -0.27 3.82
CA GLU A 11 7.85 -0.47 3.96
C GLU A 11 8.58 0.80 4.38
N MET A 12 8.22 1.94 3.80
CA MET A 12 8.80 3.22 4.21
C MET A 12 8.51 3.56 5.67
N ILE A 13 7.27 3.36 6.13
CA ILE A 13 6.91 3.58 7.55
C ILE A 13 7.66 2.60 8.44
N ARG A 14 7.68 1.31 8.11
CA ARG A 14 8.38 0.26 8.87
C ARG A 14 9.86 0.59 9.05
N LEU A 15 10.54 0.94 7.96
CA LEU A 15 11.97 1.26 7.99
C LEU A 15 12.26 2.53 8.80
N GLN A 16 11.46 3.58 8.64
CA GLN A 16 11.68 4.84 9.37
C GLN A 16 11.41 4.69 10.87
N VAL A 17 10.32 3.99 11.24
CA VAL A 17 10.00 3.72 12.64
C VAL A 17 11.08 2.84 13.27
N ALA A 18 11.42 1.71 12.63
CA ALA A 18 12.43 0.79 13.16
C ALA A 18 13.81 1.43 13.37
N ARG A 19 14.20 2.40 12.53
CA ARG A 19 15.48 3.13 12.67
C ARG A 19 15.51 4.12 13.83
N ARG A 20 14.36 4.64 14.25
CA ARG A 20 14.26 5.71 15.26
C ARG A 20 13.68 5.23 16.60
N LEU A 21 13.15 4.01 16.65
CA LEU A 21 12.49 3.44 17.81
C LEU A 21 13.52 2.82 18.77
N ASP A 22 13.47 3.21 20.05
CA ASP A 22 14.25 2.56 21.11
C ASP A 22 13.63 1.20 21.45
N GLN A 23 14.23 0.14 20.93
CA GLN A 23 13.74 -1.24 21.06
C GLN A 23 13.70 -1.76 22.51
N LYS A 24 14.39 -1.11 23.45
CA LYS A 24 14.39 -1.53 24.86
C LYS A 24 13.19 -1.01 25.65
N ARG A 25 12.58 0.09 25.18
CA ARG A 25 11.55 0.84 25.93
C ARG A 25 10.26 1.06 25.16
N MET A 26 10.29 0.91 23.84
CA MET A 26 9.18 1.22 22.94
C MET A 26 8.83 0.01 22.07
N PHE A 27 7.57 -0.05 21.63
CA PHE A 27 7.08 -0.98 20.63
C PHE A 27 6.07 -0.27 19.71
N ALA A 28 5.79 -0.86 18.55
CA ALA A 28 4.84 -0.32 17.58
C ALA A 28 3.90 -1.41 17.08
N ILE A 29 2.64 -1.05 16.85
CA ILE A 29 1.61 -1.92 16.29
C ILE A 29 0.98 -1.28 15.06
N TRP A 30 0.68 -2.07 14.05
CA TRP A 30 -0.12 -1.61 12.92
C TRP A 30 -1.59 -1.48 13.34
N ARG A 31 -2.21 -0.35 13.00
CA ARG A 31 -3.64 -0.08 13.22
C ARG A 31 -4.44 -0.06 11.93
N VAL A 32 -3.80 -0.49 10.86
CA VAL A 32 -4.32 -0.50 9.49
C VAL A 32 -4.11 -1.89 8.95
N ASP A 33 -5.13 -2.44 8.32
CA ASP A 33 -5.07 -3.76 7.70
C ASP A 33 -4.08 -3.80 6.53
N PRO A 34 -3.51 -4.98 6.24
CA PRO A 34 -2.67 -5.14 5.05
C PRO A 34 -3.43 -4.79 3.77
N PRO A 35 -2.72 -4.42 2.69
CA PRO A 35 -3.35 -4.10 1.40
C PRO A 35 -4.26 -5.23 0.90
N TRP A 36 -5.55 -4.93 0.77
CA TRP A 36 -6.57 -5.92 0.37
C TRP A 36 -7.38 -5.48 -0.86
N GLN A 37 -7.46 -4.18 -1.15
CA GLN A 37 -8.25 -3.66 -2.26
C GLN A 37 -7.44 -3.79 -3.57
N PRO A 38 -7.90 -4.58 -4.56
CA PRO A 38 -7.20 -4.71 -5.84
C PRO A 38 -7.37 -3.46 -6.70
N VAL A 39 -6.27 -2.94 -7.21
CA VAL A 39 -6.23 -1.86 -8.20
C VAL A 39 -5.87 -2.46 -9.56
N THR A 40 -6.76 -2.31 -10.53
CA THR A 40 -6.54 -2.82 -11.89
C THR A 40 -5.95 -1.75 -12.80
N LYS A 41 -5.02 -2.14 -13.66
CA LYS A 41 -4.40 -1.25 -14.65
C LYS A 41 -4.45 -1.92 -16.03
N LYS A 42 -4.81 -1.14 -17.06
CA LYS A 42 -4.66 -1.58 -18.46
C LYS A 42 -3.22 -1.39 -18.91
N GLY A 43 -2.78 -2.26 -19.82
CA GLY A 43 -1.48 -2.09 -20.48
C GLY A 43 -1.35 -0.71 -21.11
N GLN A 44 -0.16 -0.13 -21.04
CA GLN A 44 0.11 1.17 -21.64
C GLN A 44 -0.11 1.12 -23.17
N GLY A 45 -0.76 2.14 -23.73
CA GLY A 45 -1.05 2.22 -25.17
C GLY A 45 -2.27 1.43 -25.63
N GLN A 46 -3.00 0.76 -24.74
CA GLN A 46 -4.26 0.10 -25.09
C GLN A 46 -5.39 1.12 -25.31
N ARG A 47 -6.27 0.84 -26.29
CA ARG A 47 -7.49 1.64 -26.51
C ARG A 47 -8.50 1.42 -25.38
N MET A 48 -9.44 2.34 -25.24
CA MET A 48 -10.56 2.20 -24.31
C MET A 48 -11.49 1.04 -24.74
N GLY A 49 -12.18 0.42 -23.77
CA GLY A 49 -13.00 -0.79 -24.01
C GLY A 49 -12.24 -2.11 -23.84
N GLY A 50 -12.81 -3.23 -24.29
CA GLY A 50 -12.15 -4.55 -24.25
C GLY A 50 -12.09 -5.23 -22.87
N GLY A 51 -12.92 -4.80 -21.92
CA GLY A 51 -12.98 -5.36 -20.57
C GLY A 51 -12.10 -4.65 -19.54
N LYS A 52 -11.98 -5.27 -18.35
CA LYS A 52 -11.21 -4.77 -17.21
C LYS A 52 -9.74 -5.19 -17.34
N GLY A 53 -8.81 -4.33 -16.94
CA GLY A 53 -7.39 -4.66 -16.91
C GLY A 53 -7.04 -5.67 -15.83
N ALA A 54 -5.83 -6.22 -15.89
CA ALA A 54 -5.29 -7.10 -14.85
C ALA A 54 -5.09 -6.33 -13.52
N ILE A 55 -5.01 -7.07 -12.42
CA ILE A 55 -4.63 -6.50 -11.11
C ILE A 55 -3.16 -6.12 -11.16
N ASP A 56 -2.86 -4.87 -10.83
CA ASP A 56 -1.51 -4.31 -10.82
C ASP A 56 -0.92 -4.37 -9.40
N HIS A 57 -1.68 -3.89 -8.40
CA HIS A 57 -1.28 -3.93 -6.99
C HIS A 57 -2.51 -3.90 -6.07
N TYR A 58 -2.26 -4.14 -4.78
CA TYR A 58 -3.25 -3.98 -3.73
C TYR A 58 -2.98 -2.72 -2.91
N CYS A 59 -4.04 -2.12 -2.37
CA CYS A 59 -3.95 -1.00 -1.44
C CYS A 59 -4.91 -1.14 -0.25
N THR A 60 -4.64 -0.40 0.83
CA THR A 60 -5.58 -0.19 1.94
C THR A 60 -6.15 1.24 1.83
N PRO A 61 -7.47 1.41 1.70
CA PRO A 61 -8.10 2.74 1.75
C PRO A 61 -8.11 3.27 3.19
N ILE A 62 -7.83 4.57 3.35
CA ILE A 62 -7.79 5.30 4.63
C ILE A 62 -8.67 6.54 4.54
#